data_AF-A0A0D1C4Q2-F1
#
_entry.id   AF-A0A0D1C4Q2-F1
#
_cell.length_a   1.000
_cell.length_b   1.000
_cell.length_c   1.000
_cell.angle_alpha   90.00
_cell.angle_beta   90.00
_cell.angle_gamma   90.00
#
_symmetry.space_group_name_H-M   'P 1'
#
loop_
_entity.id
_entity.type
_entity.pdbx_description
1 polymer ?
#
loop_
_entity_poly.entity_id
_entity_poly.type
_entity_poly.pdbx_seq_one_letter_code
_entity_poly.pdbx_strand_id
1 'polypeptide(L)'
;MSASSTPSSLLSRYEQYVAEDVAYHKASTPVSEMPSCTNMFDKWAACFALGPQLKAVYRYGGLQDCKAKLDDFKHCLTMKGMSTEDKYEAWIRRKAEKTAEKRLGRESAENVWELRRDPNEEVTTKTRAGVTIV
;
A
#
# COMPACT_ATOMS: atom_id res chain seq x y z
N MET A 1 7.15 37.94 -6.51
CA MET A 1 8.00 36.74 -6.34
C MET A 1 7.62 36.07 -5.05
N SER A 2 6.83 34.99 -5.14
CA SER A 2 6.89 33.77 -4.33
C SER A 2 5.69 32.92 -4.76
N ALA A 3 6.01 31.70 -5.17
CA ALA A 3 5.22 30.79 -5.98
C ALA A 3 4.39 29.81 -5.14
N SER A 4 3.38 29.21 -5.79
CA SER A 4 2.80 27.85 -5.58
C SER A 4 2.13 27.56 -4.23
N SER A 5 0.93 26.98 -4.10
CA SER A 5 0.14 26.05 -4.95
C SER A 5 -1.31 25.96 -4.39
N THR A 6 -2.37 26.22 -5.16
CA THR A 6 -3.20 25.26 -5.95
C THR A 6 -4.45 24.75 -5.17
N PRO A 7 -5.66 24.67 -5.79
CA PRO A 7 -6.94 24.52 -5.09
C PRO A 7 -7.28 23.04 -4.83
N SER A 8 -7.55 22.64 -3.58
CA SER A 8 -7.87 21.24 -3.22
C SER A 8 -8.79 21.09 -2.02
N SER A 9 -9.75 22.00 -1.82
CA SER A 9 -10.51 22.07 -0.57
C SER A 9 -11.67 21.07 -0.41
N LEU A 10 -11.83 20.02 -1.24
CA LEU A 10 -12.94 19.06 -1.09
C LEU A 10 -12.64 17.56 -1.31
N LEU A 11 -11.48 17.16 -1.88
CA LEU A 11 -11.14 15.74 -1.95
C LEU A 11 -10.63 15.27 -0.58
N SER A 12 -11.15 14.14 -0.13
CA SER A 12 -10.69 13.51 1.11
C SER A 12 -9.20 13.17 1.00
N ARG A 13 -8.47 13.24 2.12
CA ARG A 13 -7.05 12.85 2.19
C ARG A 13 -6.80 11.45 1.60
N TYR A 14 -7.78 10.55 1.74
CA TYR A 14 -7.77 9.22 1.16
C TYR A 14 -7.67 9.24 -0.36
N GLU A 15 -8.51 10.02 -1.05
CA GLU A 15 -8.52 10.08 -2.52
C GLU A 15 -7.18 10.61 -3.07
N GLN A 16 -6.56 11.56 -2.36
CA GLN A 16 -5.23 12.06 -2.72
C GLN A 16 -4.17 10.96 -2.65
N TYR A 17 -4.16 10.16 -1.58
CA TYR A 17 -3.23 9.05 -1.44
C TYR A 17 -3.47 7.94 -2.45
N VAL A 18 -4.74 7.61 -2.74
CA VAL A 18 -5.05 6.63 -3.78
C VAL A 18 -4.55 7.10 -5.13
N ALA A 19 -4.74 8.37 -5.50
CA ALA A 19 -4.26 8.91 -6.77
C ALA A 19 -2.72 8.87 -6.88
N GLU A 20 -2.00 9.26 -5.81
CA GLU A 20 -0.53 9.21 -5.75
C GLU A 20 -0.02 7.77 -5.83
N ASP A 21 -0.63 6.84 -5.07
CA ASP A 21 -0.24 5.44 -5.06
C ASP A 21 -0.55 4.74 -6.40
N VAL A 22 -1.64 5.08 -7.08
CA VAL A 22 -1.91 4.56 -8.44
C VAL A 22 -0.79 4.97 -9.39
N ALA A 23 -0.38 6.24 -9.36
CA ALA A 23 0.71 6.72 -10.20
C ALA A 23 2.03 5.99 -9.88
N TYR A 24 2.35 5.83 -8.59
CA TYR A 24 3.53 5.10 -8.15
C TYR A 24 3.52 3.62 -8.57
N HIS A 25 2.40 2.92 -8.36
CA HIS A 25 2.29 1.51 -8.71
C HIS A 25 2.38 1.30 -10.22
N LYS A 26 1.75 2.17 -11.03
CA LYS A 26 1.87 2.11 -12.50
C LYS A 26 3.31 2.31 -12.98
N ALA A 27 4.07 3.19 -12.32
CA ALA A 27 5.48 3.41 -12.65
C ALA A 27 6.36 2.23 -12.22
N SER A 28 6.07 1.62 -11.07
CA SER A 28 6.90 0.55 -10.49
C SER A 28 6.64 -0.85 -11.05
N THR A 29 5.44 -1.12 -11.57
CA THR A 29 5.05 -2.47 -12.01
C THR A 29 4.49 -2.40 -13.43
N PRO A 30 5.26 -2.74 -14.47
CA PRO A 30 4.73 -2.80 -15.83
C PRO A 30 3.70 -3.93 -15.98
N VAL A 31 2.86 -3.85 -17.01
CA VAL A 31 1.79 -4.84 -17.27
C VAL A 31 2.33 -6.27 -17.41
N SER A 32 3.55 -6.43 -17.95
CA SER A 32 4.22 -7.73 -18.11
C SER A 32 4.61 -8.40 -16.79
N GLU A 33 4.80 -7.62 -15.73
CA GLU A 33 5.18 -8.12 -14.40
C GLU A 33 3.98 -8.33 -13.48
N MET A 34 2.75 -8.17 -14.00
CA MET A 34 1.55 -8.43 -13.23
C MET A 34 1.52 -9.91 -12.78
N PRO A 35 1.39 -10.17 -11.46
CA PRO A 35 1.43 -11.54 -10.96
C PRO A 35 0.18 -12.33 -11.37
N SER A 36 0.39 -13.56 -11.82
CA SER A 36 -0.68 -14.52 -12.09
C SER A 36 -1.44 -14.93 -10.81
N CYS A 37 -2.63 -15.51 -10.98
CA CYS A 37 -3.40 -16.03 -9.85
C CYS A 37 -2.72 -17.23 -9.16
N THR A 38 -1.90 -18.00 -9.89
CA THR A 38 -1.08 -19.07 -9.29
C THR A 38 -0.03 -18.49 -8.36
N ASN A 39 0.65 -17.41 -8.76
CA ASN A 39 1.60 -16.72 -7.89
C ASN A 39 0.93 -16.17 -6.61
N MET A 40 -0.32 -15.72 -6.70
CA MET A 40 -1.08 -15.26 -5.52
C MET A 40 -1.51 -16.42 -4.62
N PHE A 41 -1.88 -17.56 -5.20
CA PHE A 41 -2.15 -18.79 -4.47
C PHE A 41 -0.91 -19.27 -3.71
N ASP A 42 0.25 -19.33 -4.36
CA ASP A 42 1.50 -19.77 -3.74
C ASP A 42 1.88 -18.87 -2.56
N LYS A 43 1.70 -17.55 -2.69
CA LYS A 43 1.90 -16.59 -1.59
C LYS A 43 0.96 -16.83 -0.41
N TRP A 44 -0.28 -17.23 -0.68
CA TRP A 44 -1.24 -17.57 0.37
C TRP A 44 -0.89 -18.92 1.04
N ALA A 45 -0.60 -19.95 0.25
CA ALA A 45 -0.20 -21.26 0.76
C ALA A 45 1.09 -21.19 1.59
N ALA A 46 2.07 -20.40 1.13
CA ALA A 46 3.33 -20.17 1.85
C ALA A 46 3.14 -19.51 3.22
N CYS A 47 2.01 -18.82 3.45
CA CYS A 47 1.70 -18.27 4.76
C CYS A 47 1.49 -19.37 5.82
N PHE A 48 0.94 -20.52 5.43
CA PHE A 48 0.74 -21.67 6.33
C PHE A 48 1.98 -22.55 6.48
N ALA A 49 3.07 -22.23 5.77
CA ALA A 49 4.31 -22.95 5.95
C ALA A 49 4.82 -22.81 7.39
N LEU A 50 5.44 -23.88 7.91
CA LEU A 50 5.89 -23.95 9.31
C LEU A 50 6.90 -22.84 9.66
N GLY A 51 7.81 -22.49 8.75
CA GLY A 51 8.84 -21.48 8.99
C GLY A 51 8.29 -20.09 9.34
N PRO A 52 7.47 -19.48 8.46
CA PRO A 52 6.82 -18.20 8.74
C PRO A 52 5.97 -18.21 10.02
N GLN A 53 5.24 -19.31 10.29
CA GLN A 53 4.39 -19.44 11.47
C GLN A 53 5.21 -19.50 12.77
N LEU A 54 6.32 -20.23 12.80
CA LEU A 54 7.25 -20.25 13.94
C LEU A 54 7.83 -18.86 14.24
N LYS A 55 8.25 -18.14 13.18
CA LYS A 55 8.78 -16.77 13.32
C LYS A 55 7.75 -15.80 13.89
N ALA A 56 6.50 -15.99 13.51
CA ALA A 56 5.40 -15.18 13.99
C ALA A 56 5.04 -15.45 15.45
N VAL A 57 4.99 -16.72 15.85
CA VAL A 57 4.81 -17.08 17.26
C VAL A 57 5.95 -16.50 18.10
N TYR A 58 7.19 -16.55 17.60
CA TYR A 58 8.34 -15.94 18.29
C TYR A 58 8.24 -14.42 18.41
N ARG A 59 7.82 -13.70 17.37
CA ARG A 59 7.78 -12.22 17.35
C ARG A 59 6.54 -11.62 17.98
N TYR A 60 5.38 -12.22 17.74
CA TYR A 60 4.07 -11.66 18.04
C TYR A 60 3.26 -12.52 19.01
N GLY A 61 3.75 -13.71 19.39
CA GLY A 61 3.06 -14.60 20.35
C GLY A 61 1.86 -15.35 19.78
N GLY A 62 1.63 -15.31 18.46
CA GLY A 62 0.49 -15.94 17.80
C GLY A 62 0.79 -16.35 16.36
N LEU A 63 -0.13 -17.13 15.78
CA LEU A 63 -0.08 -17.50 14.36
C LEU A 63 -0.28 -16.25 13.48
N GLN A 64 0.28 -16.25 12.27
CA GLN A 64 0.08 -15.13 11.34
C GLN A 64 -1.34 -15.10 10.78
N ASP A 65 -1.88 -13.89 10.63
CA ASP A 65 -3.11 -13.63 9.90
C ASP A 65 -2.90 -13.73 8.38
N CYS A 66 -3.22 -14.88 7.80
CA CYS A 66 -3.11 -15.13 6.35
C CYS A 66 -4.28 -14.56 5.53
N LYS A 67 -5.25 -13.89 6.17
CA LYS A 67 -6.47 -13.39 5.52
C LYS A 67 -6.20 -12.40 4.38
N ALA A 68 -5.27 -11.46 4.58
CA ALA A 68 -4.94 -10.47 3.56
C ALA A 68 -4.44 -11.10 2.24
N LYS A 69 -3.68 -12.19 2.33
CA LYS A 69 -3.18 -12.96 1.17
C LYS A 69 -4.29 -13.75 0.50
N LEU A 70 -5.19 -14.33 1.29
CA LEU A 70 -6.37 -15.01 0.76
C LEU A 70 -7.26 -14.05 -0.03
N ASP A 71 -7.47 -12.84 0.49
CA ASP A 71 -8.29 -11.83 -0.17
C ASP A 71 -7.69 -11.40 -1.51
N ASP A 72 -6.35 -11.32 -1.61
CA ASP A 72 -5.66 -11.06 -2.89
C ASP A 72 -5.87 -12.20 -3.90
N PHE A 73 -5.77 -13.45 -3.45
CA PHE A 73 -6.05 -14.60 -4.30
C PHE A 73 -7.50 -14.62 -4.79
N LYS A 74 -8.47 -14.44 -3.89
CA LYS A 74 -9.90 -14.35 -4.24
C LYS A 74 -10.17 -13.26 -5.27
N HIS A 75 -9.54 -12.11 -5.10
CA HIS A 75 -9.71 -11.01 -6.05
C HIS A 75 -9.15 -11.35 -7.44
N CYS A 76 -7.99 -11.99 -7.51
CA CYS A 76 -7.47 -12.47 -8.79
C CYS A 76 -8.46 -13.39 -9.50
N LEU A 77 -9.11 -14.30 -8.77
CA LEU A 77 -10.16 -15.16 -9.33
C LEU A 77 -11.37 -14.37 -9.84
N THR A 78 -11.81 -13.33 -9.13
CA THR A 78 -12.93 -12.48 -9.58
C THR A 78 -12.63 -11.74 -10.88
N MET A 79 -11.36 -11.41 -11.15
CA MET A 79 -10.95 -10.68 -12.35
C MET A 79 -10.66 -11.59 -13.55
N LYS A 80 -10.73 -12.92 -13.41
CA LYS A 80 -10.30 -13.87 -14.47
C LYS A 80 -10.96 -13.62 -15.84
N GLY A 81 -12.21 -13.16 -15.85
CA GLY A 81 -12.99 -12.90 -17.07
C GLY A 81 -12.76 -11.53 -17.75
N MET A 82 -11.98 -10.63 -17.17
CA MET A 82 -11.74 -9.28 -17.71
C MET A 82 -10.65 -9.26 -18.78
N SER A 83 -10.56 -8.17 -19.55
CA SER A 83 -9.44 -7.91 -20.49
C SER A 83 -8.11 -7.78 -19.73
N THR A 84 -6.97 -7.89 -20.42
CA THR A 84 -5.65 -7.76 -19.79
C THR A 84 -5.41 -6.38 -19.22
N GLU A 85 -5.91 -5.35 -19.90
CA GLU A 85 -5.80 -3.95 -19.51
C GLU A 85 -6.69 -3.66 -18.29
N ASP A 86 -7.95 -4.08 -18.33
CA ASP A 86 -8.88 -3.88 -17.21
C ASP A 86 -8.43 -4.62 -15.95
N LYS A 87 -7.88 -5.84 -16.11
CA LYS A 87 -7.27 -6.61 -15.00
C LYS A 87 -6.15 -5.82 -14.34
N TYR A 88 -5.28 -5.24 -15.15
CA TYR A 88 -4.13 -4.48 -14.66
C TYR A 88 -4.59 -3.22 -13.93
N GLU A 89 -5.54 -2.47 -14.49
CA GLU A 89 -6.07 -1.27 -13.85
C GLU A 89 -6.77 -1.58 -12.52
N ALA A 90 -7.61 -2.61 -12.49
CA ALA A 90 -8.28 -3.05 -11.27
C ALA A 90 -7.28 -3.52 -10.20
N TRP A 91 -6.25 -4.27 -10.59
CA TRP A 91 -5.20 -4.73 -9.69
C TRP A 91 -4.40 -3.57 -9.09
N ILE A 92 -3.95 -2.62 -9.93
CA ILE A 92 -3.22 -1.43 -9.50
C ILE A 92 -4.07 -0.59 -8.55
N ARG A 93 -5.34 -0.35 -8.91
CA ARG A 93 -6.25 0.45 -8.09
C ARG A 93 -6.43 -0.15 -6.71
N ARG A 94 -6.72 -1.45 -6.61
CA ARG A 94 -6.85 -2.13 -5.32
C ARG A 94 -5.55 -2.10 -4.51
N LYS A 95 -4.40 -2.24 -5.18
CA LYS A 95 -3.09 -2.14 -4.53
C LYS A 95 -2.87 -0.73 -3.95
N ALA A 96 -3.27 0.31 -4.68
CA ALA A 96 -3.23 1.68 -4.21
C ALA A 96 -4.18 1.93 -3.03
N GLU A 97 -5.43 1.44 -3.10
CA GLU A 97 -6.40 1.53 -2.00
C GLU A 97 -5.86 0.88 -0.72
N LYS A 98 -5.27 -0.32 -0.81
CA LYS A 98 -4.63 -0.99 0.32
C LYS A 98 -3.42 -0.24 0.88
N THR A 99 -2.63 0.43 0.03
CA THR A 99 -1.52 1.25 0.51
C THR A 99 -2.03 2.51 1.19
N ALA A 100 -3.03 3.18 0.61
CA ALA A 100 -3.66 4.36 1.19
C ALA A 100 -4.28 4.07 2.57
N GLU A 101 -4.98 2.95 2.72
CA GLU A 101 -5.51 2.50 4.03
C GLU A 101 -4.39 2.32 5.06
N LYS A 102 -3.26 1.73 4.68
CA LYS A 102 -2.11 1.56 5.57
C LYS A 102 -1.45 2.88 5.93
N ARG A 103 -1.34 3.82 4.97
CA ARG A 103 -0.78 5.16 5.19
C ARG A 103 -1.63 5.99 6.15
N LEU A 104 -2.96 5.81 6.12
CA LEU A 104 -3.89 6.43 7.07
C LEU A 104 -3.93 5.72 8.43
N GLY A 105 -3.47 4.47 8.49
CA GLY A 105 -3.41 3.69 9.72
C GLY A 105 -2.50 4.32 10.77
N ARG A 106 -2.79 4.04 12.05
CA ARG A 106 -2.01 4.55 13.20
C ARG A 106 -0.53 4.13 13.14
N GLU A 107 -0.26 2.97 12.57
CA GLU A 107 1.08 2.38 12.46
C GLU A 107 1.89 2.94 11.27
N SER A 108 1.34 3.88 10.51
CA SER A 108 2.03 4.51 9.40
C SER A 108 3.21 5.36 9.87
N ALA A 109 4.36 5.17 9.23
CA ALA A 109 5.53 6.01 9.43
C ALA A 109 5.28 7.48 9.05
N GLU A 110 4.34 7.73 8.13
CA GLU A 110 3.94 9.07 7.72
C GLU A 110 3.28 9.86 8.86
N ASN A 111 2.88 9.23 9.97
CA ASN A 111 2.41 9.96 11.15
C ASN A 111 3.55 10.70 11.88
N VAL A 112 4.78 10.22 11.74
CA VAL A 112 5.97 10.77 12.41
C VAL A 112 6.87 11.54 11.44
N TRP A 113 7.00 11.05 10.21
CA TRP A 113 7.94 11.57 9.22
C TRP A 113 7.23 12.27 8.06
N GLU A 114 7.89 13.29 7.49
CA GLU A 114 7.44 13.94 6.27
C GLU A 114 8.09 13.29 5.05
N LEU A 115 7.32 13.15 3.96
CA LEU A 115 7.81 12.54 2.73
C LEU A 115 8.75 13.52 2.02
N ARG A 116 10.02 13.16 1.90
CA ARG A 116 11.00 13.94 1.13
C ARG A 116 10.77 13.74 -0.37
N ARG A 117 10.58 14.84 -1.09
CA ARG A 117 10.48 14.82 -2.56
C ARG A 117 11.84 15.07 -3.22
N ASP A 118 12.72 15.82 -2.55
CA ASP A 118 14.11 15.99 -2.98
C ASP A 118 15.05 15.13 -2.12
N PRO A 119 15.97 14.34 -2.72
CA PRO A 119 16.93 13.54 -1.96
C PRO A 119 17.86 14.35 -1.05
N ASN A 120 18.13 15.61 -1.42
CA ASN A 120 19.05 16.51 -0.70
C ASN A 120 18.36 17.27 0.43
N GLU A 121 17.04 17.16 0.56
CA GLU A 121 16.29 17.78 1.65
C GLU A 121 16.63 17.12 2.99
N GLU A 122 16.75 17.94 4.03
CA GLU A 122 16.95 17.47 5.40
C GLU A 122 15.77 16.60 5.86
N VAL A 123 16.04 15.64 6.74
CA VAL A 123 14.98 14.79 7.29
C VAL A 123 14.19 15.59 8.33
N THR A 124 12.92 15.86 8.04
CA THR A 124 11.98 16.54 8.95
C THR A 124 11.01 15.55 9.59
N THR A 125 10.66 15.81 10.86
CA THR A 125 9.62 15.08 11.60
C THR A 125 8.40 15.97 11.81
N LYS A 126 7.20 15.40 11.75
CA LYS A 126 5.93 16.13 11.94
C LYS A 126 5.81 16.73 13.34
N THR A 127 6.49 16.15 14.33
CA THR A 127 6.57 16.68 15.71
C THR A 127 7.26 18.04 15.78
N ARG A 128 8.14 18.37 14.83
CA ARG A 128 8.78 19.70 14.73
C ARG A 128 7.80 20.81 14.31
N ALA A 129 6.61 20.45 13.84
CA ALA A 129 5.55 21.37 13.39
C ALA A 129 4.49 21.70 14.47
N GLY A 130 4.76 21.45 15.75
CA GLY A 130 4.02 22.08 16.86
C GLY A 130 2.70 21.40 17.29
N VAL A 131 2.63 20.06 17.31
CA VAL A 131 1.52 19.35 17.98
C VAL A 131 2.00 18.82 19.33
N THR A 132 1.66 19.55 20.39
CA THR A 132 1.76 19.08 21.77
C THR A 132 0.74 17.96 21.96
N ILE A 133 1.20 16.72 22.09
CA ILE A 133 0.36 15.60 22.53
C ILE A 133 0.25 15.74 24.05
N VAL A 134 -0.90 16.23 24.53
CA VAL A 134 -1.33 16.11 25.94
C VAL A 134 -2.15 14.84 26.07
#